data_AF-A0A4V1EIM6-F1
#
_entry.id   AF-A0A4V1EIM6-F1
#
_cell.length_a   1.000
_cell.length_b   1.000
_cell.length_c   1.000
_cell.angle_alpha   90.00
_cell.angle_beta   90.00
_cell.angle_gamma   90.00
#
_symmetry.space_group_name_H-M   'P 1'
#
loop_
_entity.id
_entity.type
_entity.pdbx_description
1 polymer ?
#
loop_
_entity_poly.entity_id
_entity_poly.type
_entity_poly.pdbx_seq_one_letter_code
_entity_poly.pdbx_strand_id
1 'polypeptide(L)' 'MSVFNLGLVASISDDDRALLVEALDLLLRERTGAHRLSREIAMSRGEREPDVCEFGMVDILRLSRKIAEGMPEADRNR' A
#
# COMPACT_ATOMS: atom_id res chain seq x y z
N MET A 1 -17.14 -9.93 -2.88
CA MET A 1 -16.09 -9.00 -3.38
C MET A 1 -14.89 -9.14 -2.44
N SER A 2 -13.78 -9.80 -2.70
CA SER A 2 -13.13 -10.33 -3.90
C SER A 2 -12.39 -11.62 -3.49
N VAL A 3 -12.62 -12.71 -4.20
CA VAL A 3 -11.98 -14.02 -3.99
C VAL A 3 -10.54 -14.09 -4.53
N PHE A 4 -10.02 -12.97 -5.06
CA PHE A 4 -8.67 -12.90 -5.66
C PHE A 4 -7.52 -12.76 -4.64
N ASN A 5 -7.78 -12.68 -3.33
CA ASN A 5 -6.77 -12.18 -2.39
C ASN A 5 -6.12 -13.24 -1.48
N LEU A 6 -6.72 -14.42 -1.29
CA LEU A 6 -6.16 -15.42 -0.34
C LEU A 6 -5.21 -16.42 -1.01
N GLY A 7 -5.56 -16.95 -2.18
CA GLY A 7 -4.76 -17.97 -2.86
C GLY A 7 -3.44 -17.46 -3.43
N LEU A 8 -3.43 -16.21 -3.93
CA LEU A 8 -2.25 -15.62 -4.55
C LEU A 8 -1.13 -15.35 -3.53
N VAL A 9 -1.48 -14.89 -2.32
CA VAL A 9 -0.48 -14.51 -1.29
C VAL A 9 0.21 -15.75 -0.70
N ALA A 10 -0.51 -16.87 -0.60
CA ALA A 10 0.04 -18.15 -0.15
C ALA A 10 0.96 -18.83 -1.18
N SER A 11 0.85 -18.49 -2.47
CA SER A 11 1.68 -19.04 -3.55
C SER A 11 2.83 -18.16 -4.00
N ILE A 12 2.98 -16.96 -3.43
CA ILE A 12 4.07 -16.03 -3.75
C ILE A 12 5.39 -16.60 -3.21
N SER A 13 6.40 -16.72 -4.06
CA SER A 13 7.76 -17.06 -3.66
C SER A 13 8.37 -15.96 -2.80
N ASP A 14 9.41 -16.24 -2.02
CA ASP A 14 10.05 -15.20 -1.21
C ASP A 14 10.70 -14.10 -2.06
N ASP A 15 11.20 -14.45 -3.25
CA ASP A 15 11.72 -13.49 -4.23
C ASP A 15 10.61 -12.56 -4.75
N ASP A 16 9.45 -13.12 -5.11
CA ASP A 16 8.28 -12.31 -5.51
C ASP A 16 7.78 -11.45 -4.35
N ARG A 17 7.85 -11.96 -3.11
CA ARG A 17 7.47 -11.23 -1.89
C ARG A 17 8.37 -10.01 -1.69
N ALA A 18 9.68 -10.18 -1.86
CA ALA A 18 10.66 -9.10 -1.79
C ALA A 18 10.42 -8.04 -2.87
N LEU A 19 10.19 -8.47 -4.11
CA LEU A 19 9.87 -7.59 -5.24
C LEU A 19 8.60 -6.78 -4.99
N LEU A 20 7.56 -7.40 -4.43
CA LEU A 20 6.30 -6.72 -4.11
C LEU A 20 6.46 -5.70 -2.97
N VAL A 21 7.25 -6.02 -1.95
CA VAL A 21 7.56 -5.07 -0.88
C VAL A 21 8.32 -3.85 -1.42
N GLU A 22 9.31 -4.07 -2.29
CA GLU A 22 10.04 -2.99 -2.95
C GLU A 22 9.12 -2.13 -3.82
N ALA A 23 8.27 -2.75 -4.63
CA ALA A 23 7.30 -2.05 -5.46
C ALA A 23 6.32 -1.19 -4.63
N LEU A 24 5.88 -1.70 -3.48
CA LEU A 24 5.01 -0.96 -2.55
C LEU A 24 5.74 0.20 -1.87
N ASP A 25 7.04 0.06 -1.55
CA ASP A 25 7.84 1.18 -1.03
C ASP A 25 8.01 2.29 -2.07
N LEU A 26 8.30 1.93 -3.33
CA LEU A 26 8.37 2.89 -4.43
C LEU A 26 7.04 3.62 -4.64
N LEU A 27 5.93 2.89 -4.62
CA LEU A 27 4.59 3.46 -4.73
C LEU A 27 4.27 4.38 -3.53
N LEU A 28 4.66 4.02 -2.32
CA LEU A 28 4.47 4.86 -1.14
C LEU A 28 5.21 6.19 -1.28
N ARG A 29 6.45 6.17 -1.77
CA ARG A 29 7.25 7.38 -2.00
C ARG A 29 6.61 8.28 -3.05
N GLU A 30 6.14 7.71 -4.16
CA GLU A 30 5.43 8.43 -5.22
C GLU A 30 4.17 9.12 -4.66
N ARG A 31 3.32 8.37 -3.95
CA ARG A 31 2.08 8.91 -3.37
C ARG A 31 2.33 9.97 -2.30
N THR A 32 3.38 9.80 -1.50
CA THR A 32 3.83 10.82 -0.54
C THR A 32 4.25 12.10 -1.25
N GLY A 33 4.99 11.98 -2.36
CA GLY A 33 5.37 13.12 -3.20
C GLY A 33 4.17 13.83 -3.82
N ALA A 34 3.21 13.07 -4.37
CA ALA A 34 1.98 13.61 -4.93
C ALA A 34 1.18 14.41 -3.89
N HIS A 35 1.03 13.87 -2.67
CA HIS A 35 0.36 14.57 -1.58
C HIS A 35 1.08 15.87 -1.21
N ARG A 36 2.41 15.84 -1.12
CA ARG A 36 3.20 17.04 -0.83
C ARG A 36 2.97 18.13 -1.87
N LEU A 37 3.05 17.79 -3.15
CA LEU A 37 2.81 18.72 -4.26
C LEU A 37 1.39 19.29 -4.23
N SER A 38 0.37 18.44 -4.02
CA SER A 38 -1.01 18.88 -3.93
C SER A 38 -1.24 19.84 -2.75
N ARG A 39 -0.60 19.59 -1.60
CA ARG A 39 -0.62 20.52 -0.45
C ARG A 39 0.05 21.85 -0.78
N GLU A 40 1.26 21.83 -1.35
CA GLU A 40 1.97 23.04 -1.77
C GLU A 40 1.14 23.89 -2.73
N ILE A 41 0.47 23.25 -3.71
CA ILE A 41 -0.41 23.93 -4.66
C ILE A 41 -1.64 24.52 -3.94
N ALA A 42 -2.34 23.74 -3.11
CA ALA A 42 -3.51 24.23 -2.38
C ALA A 42 -3.16 25.43 -1.49
N MET A 43 -2.06 25.35 -0.75
CA MET A 43 -1.56 26.45 0.09
C MET A 43 -1.24 27.69 -0.74
N SER A 44 -0.59 27.53 -1.91
CA SER A 44 -0.27 28.66 -2.79
C SER A 44 -1.51 29.38 -3.35
N ARG A 45 -2.65 28.67 -3.39
CA ARG A 45 -3.93 29.18 -3.88
C ARG A 45 -4.88 29.62 -2.77
N GLY A 46 -4.51 29.46 -1.50
CA GLY A 46 -5.41 29.68 -0.38
C GLY A 46 -6.59 28.70 -0.34
N GLU A 47 -6.45 27.54 -0.98
CA GLU A 47 -7.44 26.48 -1.00
C GLU A 47 -7.31 25.58 0.24
N ARG A 48 -8.34 24.79 0.52
CA ARG A 48 -8.30 23.78 1.57
C ARG A 48 -7.26 22.72 1.22
N GLU A 49 -6.43 22.33 2.19
CA GLU A 49 -5.48 21.24 2.02
C GLU A 49 -6.19 19.90 1.72
N PRO A 50 -5.67 19.10 0.77
CA PRO A 50 -6.22 17.79 0.47
C PRO A 50 -5.98 16.82 1.64
N ASP A 51 -6.90 15.86 1.81
CA ASP A 51 -6.78 14.84 2.85
C ASP A 51 -5.73 13.80 2.43
N VAL A 52 -4.77 13.53 3.31
CA VAL A 52 -3.74 12.49 3.12
C VAL A 52 -4.34 11.11 2.83
N CYS A 53 -5.55 10.84 3.35
CA CYS A 53 -6.25 9.57 3.13
C CYS A 53 -6.65 9.36 1.67
N GLU A 54 -6.84 10.44 0.88
CA GLU A 54 -7.18 10.36 -0.55
C GLU A 54 -6.04 9.82 -1.41
N PHE A 55 -4.82 9.74 -0.85
CA PHE A 55 -3.62 9.26 -1.56
C PHE A 55 -3.32 7.78 -1.33
N GLY A 56 -4.18 7.06 -0.59
CA GLY A 56 -4.10 5.60 -0.45
C GLY A 56 -2.89 5.05 0.32
N MET A 57 -2.14 5.91 1.02
CA MET A 57 -0.90 5.54 1.72
C MET A 57 -1.12 4.47 2.81
N VAL A 58 -2.26 4.56 3.51
CA VAL A 58 -2.62 3.60 4.57
C VAL A 58 -2.81 2.20 3.99
N ASP A 59 -3.45 2.09 2.82
CA ASP A 59 -3.65 0.80 2.16
C ASP A 59 -2.34 0.21 1.65
N ILE A 60 -1.44 1.05 1.12
CA ILE A 60 -0.10 0.62 0.69
C ILE A 60 0.69 0.06 1.87
N LEU A 61 0.73 0.77 3.00
CA LEU A 61 1.40 0.31 4.21
C LEU A 61 0.79 -1.00 4.75
N ARG A 62 -0.55 -1.08 4.74
CA ARG A 62 -1.28 -2.28 5.17
C ARG A 62 -0.97 -3.48 4.27
N LEU A 63 -0.91 -3.29 2.96
CA LEU A 63 -0.58 -4.34 2.00
C LEU A 63 0.89 -4.77 2.14
N SER A 64 1.82 -3.81 2.27
CA SER A 64 3.24 -4.09 2.46
C SER A 64 3.47 -4.96 3.68
N ARG A 65 2.83 -4.61 4.81
CA ARG A 65 2.85 -5.42 6.03
C ARG A 65 2.32 -6.84 5.83
N LYS A 66 1.16 -6.98 5.18
CA LYS A 66 0.55 -8.30 4.91
C LYS A 66 1.44 -9.21 4.06
N ILE A 67 2.13 -8.62 3.09
CA ILE A 67 3.04 -9.34 2.19
C ILE A 67 4.32 -9.70 2.95
N ALA A 68 4.91 -8.76 3.71
CA ALA A 68 6.12 -9.00 4.49
C ALA A 68 5.94 -10.04 5.61
N GLU A 69 4.79 -10.03 6.28
CA GLU A 69 4.50 -10.97 7.38
C GLU A 69 4.17 -12.38 6.90
N GLY A 70 3.99 -12.61 5.59
CA GLY A 70 3.70 -13.92 4.99
C GLY A 70 2.58 -14.64 5.73
N MET A 71 1.32 -14.23 5.53
CA MET A 71 0.08 -14.75 6.16
C MET A 71 0.26 -15.85 7.23
N PRO A 72 -0.06 -15.60 8.52
CA PRO A 72 0.04 -16.62 9.55
C PRO A 72 -0.91 -17.81 9.28
N GLU A 73 -0.37 -19.02 9.48
CA GLU A 73 -0.93 -20.39 9.44
C GLU A 73 -2.40 -20.60 9.93
N ALA A 74 -3.00 -19.62 10.60
CA ALA A 74 -4.22 -19.77 11.39
C ALA A 74 -5.53 -19.95 10.58
N ASP A 75 -5.49 -19.92 9.25
CA ASP A 75 -6.66 -20.07 8.38
C ASP A 75 -6.65 -21.39 7.57
N ARG A 76 -5.75 -22.33 7.88
CA ARG A 76 -5.66 -23.64 7.19
C ARG A 76 -6.68 -24.69 7.64
N ASN A 77 -7.46 -24.46 8.69
CA ASN A 77 -8.25 -25.51 9.34
C ASN A 77 -9.71 -25.13 9.63
N ARG A 78 -10.44 -24.65 8.61
CA ARG A 78 -11.90 -24.51 8.67
C ARG A 78 -12.58 -25.09 7.44
#